data_AF-A0A7X8H2E2-F1
#
_entry.id   AF-A0A7X8H2E2-F1
#
_cell.length_a   1.000
_cell.length_b   1.000
_cell.length_c   1.000
_cell.angle_alpha   90.00
_cell.angle_beta   90.00
_cell.angle_gamma   90.00
#
_symmetry.space_group_name_H-M   'P 1'
#
loop_
_entity.id
_entity.type
_entity.pdbx_description
1 polymer ?
#
loop_
_entity_poly.entity_id
_entity_poly.type
_entity_poly.pdbx_seq_one_letter_code
_entity_poly.pdbx_strand_id
1 'polypeptide(L)'
;MNEDKSKIDSAKEQVDKTDKELKTKNESTTEIRTQVDLKASEFLTNLKTGEKLSSFFNDKWIFVYHEDNRCDGSTDGQIDNLKSTQIDSRIKLQVKNDGEGWECDKKDPKTYDMDFDQKEKIKDWDRFEIPNYDNQEENIVYIVGSGESDYLKLHFNDNGLIIRLEYRSVDPG
;
A
#
# COMPACT_ATOMS: atom_id res chain seq x y z
N MET A 1 -67.34 11.62 -45.93
CA MET A 1 -66.07 12.32 -46.19
C MET A 1 -65.29 12.18 -44.90
N ASN A 2 -64.47 11.13 -44.78
CA ASN A 2 -63.01 11.12 -45.07
C ASN A 2 -62.30 12.19 -44.26
N GLU A 3 -61.20 12.01 -43.53
CA GLU A 3 -60.22 10.99 -43.12
C GLU A 3 -59.53 11.73 -41.91
N ASP A 4 -58.87 11.18 -40.90
CA ASP A 4 -57.68 10.34 -40.97
C ASP A 4 -57.22 9.98 -39.53
N LYS A 5 -57.04 8.68 -39.32
CA LYS A 5 -56.01 7.90 -38.60
C LYS A 5 -55.09 8.52 -37.50
N SER A 6 -54.87 7.64 -36.50
CA SER A 6 -53.55 7.15 -35.99
C SER A 6 -52.87 7.99 -34.87
N LYS A 7 -52.23 7.48 -33.80
CA LYS A 7 -51.90 6.14 -33.26
C LYS A 7 -51.11 6.34 -31.94
N ILE A 8 -51.13 5.30 -31.09
CA ILE A 8 -50.00 4.67 -30.35
C ILE A 8 -49.51 5.25 -29.00
N ASP A 9 -49.64 4.37 -28.01
CA ASP A 9 -48.90 4.23 -26.75
C ASP A 9 -47.40 4.52 -26.84
N SER A 10 -46.85 5.18 -25.81
CA SER A 10 -45.43 5.09 -25.49
C SER A 10 -45.21 5.26 -23.99
N ALA A 11 -45.61 4.22 -23.24
CA ALA A 11 -45.17 3.99 -21.87
C ALA A 11 -44.35 2.69 -21.84
N LYS A 12 -43.09 2.77 -22.27
CA LYS A 12 -42.03 1.77 -22.02
C LYS A 12 -40.73 2.28 -22.62
N GLU A 13 -39.87 2.87 -21.78
CA GLU A 13 -38.40 2.78 -21.86
C GLU A 13 -37.76 3.73 -20.84
N GLN A 14 -37.85 3.41 -19.55
CA GLN A 14 -36.93 3.94 -18.53
C GLN A 14 -36.70 2.89 -17.44
N VAL A 15 -36.34 1.66 -17.83
CA VAL A 15 -35.87 0.65 -16.88
C VAL A 15 -34.84 -0.23 -17.60
N ASP A 16 -33.63 0.28 -17.88
CA ASP A 16 -32.47 -0.63 -18.11
C ASP A 16 -31.07 0.02 -18.15
N LYS A 17 -30.88 1.28 -17.71
CA LYS A 17 -29.54 1.90 -17.72
C LYS A 17 -28.88 2.02 -16.35
N THR A 18 -29.65 2.06 -15.27
CA THR A 18 -29.09 2.27 -13.92
C THR A 18 -28.59 0.98 -13.27
N ASP A 19 -29.15 -0.18 -13.62
CA ASP A 19 -28.80 -1.46 -12.98
C ASP A 19 -27.54 -2.13 -13.55
N LYS A 20 -27.22 -1.88 -14.83
CA LYS A 20 -25.99 -2.43 -15.45
C LYS A 20 -24.75 -1.70 -14.99
N GLU A 21 -24.81 -0.37 -14.87
CA GLU A 21 -23.65 0.45 -14.48
C GLU A 21 -23.28 0.25 -12.99
N LEU A 22 -24.27 0.04 -12.11
CA LEU A 22 -24.02 -0.28 -10.70
C LEU A 22 -23.46 -1.70 -10.50
N LYS A 23 -23.95 -2.70 -11.27
CA LYS A 23 -23.43 -4.07 -11.21
C LYS A 23 -22.00 -4.17 -11.70
N THR A 24 -21.68 -3.56 -12.84
CA THR A 24 -20.32 -3.62 -13.42
C THR A 24 -19.30 -2.93 -12.54
N LYS A 25 -19.67 -1.84 -11.86
CA LYS A 25 -18.77 -1.16 -10.92
C LYS A 25 -18.49 -2.03 -9.70
N ASN A 26 -19.52 -2.60 -9.06
CA ASN A 26 -19.37 -3.40 -7.85
C ASN A 26 -18.70 -4.77 -8.08
N GLU A 27 -18.92 -5.40 -9.24
CA GLU A 27 -18.21 -6.63 -9.64
C GLU A 27 -16.72 -6.35 -9.85
N SER A 28 -16.39 -5.26 -10.56
CA SER A 28 -15.01 -4.84 -10.78
C SER A 28 -14.28 -4.52 -9.47
N THR A 29 -14.91 -3.84 -8.51
CA THR A 29 -14.28 -3.54 -7.21
C THR A 29 -14.03 -4.80 -6.38
N THR A 30 -14.94 -5.77 -6.44
CA THR A 30 -14.84 -7.03 -5.69
C THR A 30 -13.76 -7.94 -6.25
N GLU A 31 -13.65 -8.02 -7.58
CA GLU A 31 -12.60 -8.79 -8.27
C GLU A 31 -11.21 -8.21 -8.02
N ILE A 32 -11.06 -6.88 -8.11
CA ILE A 32 -9.78 -6.18 -7.83
C ILE A 32 -9.35 -6.43 -6.38
N ARG A 33 -10.27 -6.30 -5.42
CA ARG A 33 -9.96 -6.55 -4.00
C ARG A 33 -9.51 -8.00 -3.75
N THR A 34 -10.20 -8.97 -4.36
CA THR A 34 -9.81 -10.38 -4.25
C THR A 34 -8.41 -10.63 -4.82
N GLN A 35 -8.05 -9.97 -5.92
CA GLN A 35 -6.72 -10.06 -6.51
C GLN A 35 -5.65 -9.44 -5.60
N VAL A 36 -5.92 -8.28 -5.00
CA VAL A 36 -5.01 -7.63 -4.05
C VAL A 36 -4.77 -8.51 -2.83
N ASP A 37 -5.82 -9.09 -2.25
CA ASP A 37 -5.69 -9.97 -1.07
C ASP A 37 -4.84 -11.22 -1.36
N LEU A 38 -5.02 -11.83 -2.54
CA LEU A 38 -4.19 -12.94 -3.00
C LEU A 38 -2.73 -12.52 -3.17
N LYS A 39 -2.47 -11.40 -3.87
CA LYS A 39 -1.11 -10.91 -4.11
C LYS A 39 -0.40 -10.50 -2.83
N ALA A 40 -1.11 -9.91 -1.88
CA ALA A 40 -0.57 -9.58 -0.57
C ALA A 40 -0.23 -10.83 0.25
N SER A 41 -1.06 -11.88 0.18
CA SER A 41 -0.80 -13.16 0.85
C SER A 41 0.43 -13.87 0.28
N GLU A 42 0.59 -13.87 -1.05
CA GLU A 42 1.79 -14.37 -1.73
C GLU A 42 3.03 -13.54 -1.35
N PHE A 43 2.92 -12.21 -1.34
CA PHE A 43 3.99 -11.32 -0.91
C PHE A 43 4.42 -11.60 0.52
N LEU A 44 3.47 -11.73 1.45
CA LEU A 44 3.73 -12.03 2.86
C LEU A 44 4.47 -13.37 3.03
N THR A 45 4.08 -14.37 2.24
CA THR A 45 4.73 -15.67 2.23
C THR A 45 6.20 -15.53 1.82
N ASN A 46 6.48 -14.83 0.72
CA ASN A 46 7.84 -14.61 0.24
C ASN A 46 8.68 -13.75 1.19
N LEU A 47 8.05 -12.74 1.81
CA LEU A 47 8.67 -11.88 2.81
C LEU A 47 9.15 -12.72 4.00
N LYS A 48 8.29 -13.62 4.49
CA LYS A 48 8.58 -14.51 5.62
C LYS A 48 9.65 -15.57 5.29
N THR A 49 9.64 -16.12 4.07
CA THR A 49 10.60 -17.15 3.67
C THR A 49 11.91 -16.58 3.13
N GLY A 50 12.02 -15.26 2.96
CA GLY A 50 13.19 -14.59 2.40
C GLY A 50 13.37 -14.83 0.89
N GLU A 51 12.31 -15.27 0.22
CA GLU A 51 12.25 -15.41 -1.24
C GLU A 51 12.21 -14.04 -1.93
N LYS A 52 12.33 -14.05 -3.26
CA LYS A 52 12.34 -12.81 -4.05
C LYS A 52 10.97 -12.13 -4.00
N LEU A 53 11.00 -10.81 -3.85
CA LEU A 53 9.83 -9.94 -3.83
C LEU A 53 9.64 -9.16 -5.13
N SER A 54 10.65 -9.07 -5.98
CA SER A 54 10.61 -8.24 -7.20
C SER A 54 9.42 -8.50 -8.12
N SER A 55 8.90 -9.73 -8.19
CA SER A 55 7.72 -10.06 -9.00
C SER A 55 6.42 -9.40 -8.55
N PHE A 56 6.36 -8.88 -7.32
CA PHE A 56 5.18 -8.18 -6.81
C PHE A 56 5.18 -6.68 -7.11
N PHE A 57 6.30 -6.12 -7.58
CA PHE A 57 6.45 -4.69 -7.78
C PHE A 57 6.23 -4.29 -9.23
N ASN A 58 5.61 -3.13 -9.41
CA ASN A 58 5.60 -2.46 -10.70
C ASN A 58 7.01 -1.93 -11.03
N ASP A 59 7.29 -1.80 -12.32
CA ASP A 59 8.46 -1.02 -12.74
C ASP A 59 8.17 0.46 -12.50
N LYS A 60 9.08 1.15 -11.80
CA LYS A 60 8.92 2.52 -11.27
C LYS A 60 7.96 2.59 -10.08
N TRP A 61 8.37 2.01 -8.97
CA TRP A 61 7.66 2.11 -7.69
C TRP A 61 8.34 3.12 -6.75
N ILE A 62 7.65 3.48 -5.65
CA ILE A 62 8.08 4.46 -4.65
C ILE A 62 8.40 3.76 -3.33
N PHE A 63 9.57 4.02 -2.76
CA PHE A 63 9.90 3.62 -1.40
C PHE A 63 9.78 4.81 -0.46
N VAL A 64 9.07 4.62 0.66
CA VAL A 64 8.97 5.59 1.76
C VAL A 64 9.49 4.94 3.04
N TYR A 65 10.35 5.64 3.75
CA TYR A 65 10.88 5.24 5.04
C TYR A 65 10.42 6.21 6.12
N HIS A 66 10.00 5.66 7.25
CA HIS A 66 9.69 6.41 8.45
C HIS A 66 10.06 5.60 9.68
N GLU A 67 10.82 6.21 10.58
CA GLU A 67 11.15 5.68 11.90
C GLU A 67 10.97 6.78 12.93
N ASP A 68 10.15 6.56 13.95
CA ASP A 68 9.99 7.45 15.09
C ASP A 68 10.67 6.87 16.32
N ASN A 69 11.53 7.66 16.95
CA ASN A 69 12.32 7.25 18.10
C ASN A 69 12.15 8.25 19.24
N ARG A 70 11.83 7.74 20.44
CA ARG A 70 11.66 8.55 21.67
C ARG A 70 12.81 9.51 21.97
N CYS A 71 14.04 9.22 21.53
CA CYS A 71 15.22 10.03 21.82
C CYS A 71 15.79 10.78 20.62
N ASP A 72 15.71 10.20 19.41
CA ASP A 72 16.25 10.81 18.20
C ASP A 72 15.19 11.60 17.39
N GLY A 73 13.91 11.45 17.72
CA GLY A 73 12.81 12.02 16.95
C GLY A 73 12.49 11.22 15.69
N SER A 74 11.88 11.89 14.72
CA SER A 74 11.41 11.24 13.49
C SER A 74 12.47 11.28 12.39
N THR A 75 12.61 10.15 11.69
CA THR A 75 13.51 9.98 10.55
C THR A 75 12.71 9.57 9.32
N ASP A 76 12.70 10.44 8.31
CA ASP A 76 11.93 10.25 7.07
C ASP A 76 12.82 10.22 5.82
N GLY A 77 12.41 9.45 4.83
CA GLY A 77 13.00 9.50 3.48
C GLY A 77 12.09 8.92 2.41
N GLN A 78 12.31 9.31 1.16
CA GLN A 78 11.58 8.78 0.01
C GLN A 78 12.48 8.66 -1.22
N ILE A 79 12.29 7.60 -2.00
CA ILE A 79 12.85 7.45 -3.35
C ILE A 79 11.76 7.05 -4.31
N ASP A 80 11.73 7.72 -5.45
CA ASP A 80 10.81 7.44 -6.54
C ASP A 80 11.50 6.65 -7.67
N ASN A 81 10.68 6.05 -8.55
CA ASN A 81 11.11 5.41 -9.79
C ASN A 81 12.11 4.25 -9.61
N LEU A 82 11.98 3.49 -8.52
CA LEU A 82 12.76 2.27 -8.32
C LEU A 82 12.37 1.19 -9.32
N LYS A 83 13.35 0.41 -9.76
CA LYS A 83 13.10 -0.83 -10.52
C LYS A 83 12.55 -1.90 -9.60
N SER A 84 11.68 -2.77 -10.13
CA SER A 84 11.12 -3.91 -9.40
C SER A 84 12.19 -4.76 -8.71
N THR A 85 13.33 -5.00 -9.37
CA THR A 85 14.46 -5.77 -8.81
C THR A 85 15.15 -5.14 -7.60
N GLN A 86 14.95 -3.84 -7.34
CA GLN A 86 15.67 -3.15 -6.27
C GLN A 86 15.18 -3.51 -4.87
N ILE A 87 13.94 -4.00 -4.72
CA ILE A 87 13.44 -4.48 -3.41
C ILE A 87 14.25 -5.65 -2.87
N ASP A 88 14.82 -6.48 -3.76
CA ASP A 88 15.62 -7.65 -3.40
C ASP A 88 17.10 -7.29 -3.14
N SER A 89 17.42 -6.00 -3.02
CA SER A 89 18.78 -5.47 -2.84
C SER A 89 18.81 -4.33 -1.85
N ARG A 90 20.02 -3.92 -1.43
CA ARG A 90 20.18 -2.74 -0.58
C ARG A 90 19.76 -1.47 -1.32
N ILE A 91 18.83 -0.73 -0.74
CA ILE A 91 18.34 0.55 -1.27
C ILE A 91 19.07 1.66 -0.53
N LYS A 92 19.85 2.46 -1.27
CA LYS A 92 20.50 3.65 -0.72
C LYS A 92 19.50 4.80 -0.70
N LEU A 93 19.24 5.37 0.48
CA LEU A 93 18.26 6.41 0.71
C LEU A 93 18.86 7.56 1.50
N GLN A 94 18.64 8.80 1.05
CA GLN A 94 18.88 9.97 1.87
C GLN A 94 17.68 10.17 2.79
N VAL A 95 17.94 10.28 4.09
CA VAL A 95 16.93 10.51 5.12
C VAL A 95 17.20 11.81 5.86
N LYS A 96 16.14 12.38 6.45
CA LYS A 96 16.20 13.53 7.35
C LYS A 96 15.67 13.10 8.72
N ASN A 97 16.47 13.33 9.74
CA ASN A 97 16.07 13.21 11.14
C ASN A 97 15.82 14.62 11.71
N ASP A 98 14.72 14.80 12.43
CA ASP A 98 14.33 16.11 12.98
C ASP A 98 14.99 16.44 14.32
N GLY A 99 15.50 15.45 15.06
CA GLY A 99 16.11 15.64 16.38
C GLY A 99 15.10 15.98 17.49
N GLU A 100 13.80 15.83 17.23
CA GLU A 100 12.70 16.25 18.10
C GLU A 100 12.15 15.10 18.96
N GLY A 101 13.04 14.24 19.48
CA GLY A 101 12.67 13.20 20.45
C GLY A 101 12.03 13.79 21.72
N TRP A 102 11.11 13.04 22.34
CA TRP A 102 10.32 13.51 23.49
C TRP A 102 10.86 13.05 24.86
N GLU A 103 11.75 12.05 24.90
CA GLU A 103 12.31 11.51 26.16
C GLU A 103 13.75 11.98 26.44
N CYS A 104 14.52 12.30 25.39
CA CYS A 104 15.91 12.73 25.50
C CYS A 104 16.10 14.22 25.19
N ASP A 105 17.32 14.72 25.44
CA ASP A 105 17.73 16.06 24.99
C ASP A 105 17.62 16.17 23.47
N LYS A 106 16.99 17.25 23.01
CA LYS A 106 16.82 17.56 21.59
C LYS A 106 18.18 17.68 20.90
N LYS A 107 18.20 17.25 19.64
CA LYS A 107 19.39 17.28 18.78
C LYS A 107 19.13 18.20 17.60
N ASP A 108 20.20 18.68 16.97
CA ASP A 108 20.06 19.41 15.72
C ASP A 108 19.56 18.48 14.60
N PRO A 109 18.59 18.93 13.77
CA PRO A 109 18.15 18.17 12.61
C PRO A 109 19.32 17.83 11.69
N LYS A 110 19.34 16.62 11.14
CA LYS A 110 20.42 16.14 10.26
C LYS A 110 19.89 15.40 9.05
N THR A 111 20.62 15.50 7.95
CA THR A 111 20.40 14.72 6.73
C THR A 111 21.59 13.82 6.48
N TYR A 112 21.34 12.55 6.16
CA TYR A 112 22.40 11.58 5.92
C TYR A 112 21.93 10.47 4.97
N ASP A 113 22.89 9.77 4.37
CA ASP A 113 22.61 8.61 3.54
C ASP A 113 22.55 7.34 4.41
N MET A 114 21.57 6.49 4.13
CA MET A 114 21.28 5.23 4.80
C MET A 114 21.20 4.11 3.76
N ASP A 115 21.67 2.92 4.14
CA ASP A 115 21.41 1.68 3.40
C ASP A 115 20.21 0.97 4.05
N PHE A 116 19.13 0.80 3.29
CA PHE A 116 17.97 0.00 3.70
C PHE A 116 18.08 -1.41 3.09
N ASP A 117 18.01 -2.43 3.95
CA ASP A 117 17.94 -3.84 3.56
C ASP A 117 16.68 -4.45 4.18
N GLN A 118 15.71 -4.83 3.34
CA GLN A 118 14.43 -5.38 3.80
C GLN A 118 14.63 -6.63 4.67
N LYS A 119 15.60 -7.49 4.34
CA LYS A 119 15.84 -8.74 5.09
C LYS A 119 16.45 -8.45 6.45
N GLU A 120 17.34 -7.46 6.53
CA GLU A 120 17.91 -7.04 7.82
C GLU A 120 16.87 -6.33 8.69
N LYS A 121 15.97 -5.55 8.10
CA LYS A 121 14.94 -4.80 8.84
C LYS A 121 13.86 -5.68 9.47
N ILE A 122 13.51 -6.79 8.83
CA ILE A 122 12.46 -7.71 9.33
C ILE A 122 13.01 -8.91 10.10
N LYS A 123 14.33 -9.00 10.31
CA LYS A 123 14.96 -10.19 10.92
C LYS A 123 14.45 -10.49 12.33
N ASP A 124 14.06 -9.43 13.06
CA ASP A 124 13.60 -9.48 14.45
C ASP A 124 12.06 -9.36 14.55
N TRP A 125 11.35 -9.46 13.42
CA TRP A 125 9.90 -9.51 13.42
C TRP A 125 9.43 -10.83 14.03
N ASP A 126 8.62 -10.75 15.07
CA ASP A 126 8.02 -11.92 15.73
C ASP A 126 6.70 -12.32 15.07
N ARG A 127 6.12 -11.45 14.23
CA ARG A 127 4.87 -11.68 13.49
C ARG A 127 4.99 -11.27 12.03
N PHE A 128 4.08 -11.82 11.25
CA PHE A 128 3.92 -11.57 9.82
C PHE A 128 2.43 -11.71 9.53
N GLU A 129 1.68 -10.65 9.81
CA GLU A 129 0.21 -10.68 9.78
C GLU A 129 -0.34 -9.56 8.90
N ILE A 130 -1.39 -9.88 8.13
CA ILE A 130 -2.21 -8.88 7.44
C ILE A 130 -3.46 -8.67 8.31
N PRO A 131 -3.52 -7.60 9.12
CA PRO A 131 -4.68 -7.31 9.93
C PRO A 131 -5.87 -6.95 9.05
N ASN A 132 -7.06 -7.34 9.48
CA ASN A 132 -8.32 -6.92 8.85
C ASN A 132 -8.85 -5.70 9.60
N TYR A 133 -8.52 -4.50 9.12
CA TYR A 133 -9.02 -3.26 9.71
C TYR A 133 -10.39 -2.90 9.13
N ASP A 134 -11.35 -2.55 9.98
CA ASP A 134 -12.73 -2.20 9.59
C ASP A 134 -12.80 -1.05 8.56
N ASN A 135 -11.80 -0.15 8.56
CA ASN A 135 -11.70 1.01 7.67
C ASN A 135 -10.46 0.98 6.77
N GLN A 136 -10.03 -0.21 6.35
CA GLN A 136 -8.88 -0.34 5.46
C GLN A 136 -9.11 0.40 4.12
N GLU A 137 -8.16 1.26 3.75
CA GLU A 137 -8.17 1.97 2.48
C GLU A 137 -8.12 0.97 1.30
N GLU A 138 -8.84 1.28 0.22
CA GLU A 138 -8.87 0.42 -0.96
C GLU A 138 -7.47 0.30 -1.58
N ASN A 139 -7.10 -0.91 -2.03
CA ASN A 139 -5.79 -1.24 -2.62
C ASN A 139 -4.58 -0.97 -1.72
N ILE A 140 -4.80 -0.82 -0.41
CA ILE A 140 -3.75 -0.65 0.58
C ILE A 140 -3.77 -1.83 1.53
N VAL A 141 -2.62 -2.49 1.70
CA VAL A 141 -2.46 -3.62 2.63
C VAL A 141 -1.40 -3.30 3.66
N TYR A 142 -1.69 -3.62 4.92
CA TYR A 142 -0.78 -3.52 6.03
C TYR A 142 -0.17 -4.89 6.33
N ILE A 143 1.12 -4.94 6.62
CA ILE A 143 1.78 -6.14 7.15
C ILE A 143 2.46 -5.75 8.46
N VAL A 144 2.01 -6.34 9.55
CA VAL A 144 2.53 -6.07 10.90
C VAL A 144 3.62 -7.08 11.25
N GLY A 145 4.68 -6.54 11.86
CA GLY A 145 5.94 -7.20 12.16
C GLY A 145 6.23 -7.35 13.65
N SER A 146 7.23 -6.60 14.15
CA SER A 146 7.68 -6.61 15.54
C SER A 146 6.82 -5.71 16.42
N GLY A 147 5.85 -6.30 17.12
CA GLY A 147 4.75 -5.52 17.70
C GLY A 147 3.99 -4.70 16.63
N GLU A 148 2.93 -3.99 17.01
CA GLU A 148 2.23 -3.10 16.05
C GLU A 148 3.06 -1.85 15.67
N SER A 149 4.27 -1.75 16.21
CA SER A 149 5.23 -0.66 16.01
C SER A 149 5.96 -0.73 14.68
N ASP A 150 6.38 -1.92 14.23
CA ASP A 150 7.02 -2.11 12.93
C ASP A 150 6.04 -2.72 11.93
N TYR A 151 5.81 -2.03 10.81
CA TYR A 151 4.90 -2.51 9.78
C TYR A 151 5.27 -2.00 8.38
N LEU A 152 4.79 -2.72 7.37
CA LEU A 152 4.80 -2.30 5.97
C LEU A 152 3.42 -1.82 5.56
N LYS A 153 3.37 -0.77 4.76
CA LYS A 153 2.17 -0.32 4.03
C LYS A 153 2.39 -0.51 2.54
N LEU A 154 1.63 -1.40 1.92
CA LEU A 154 1.70 -1.76 0.51
C LEU A 154 0.57 -1.07 -0.25
N HIS A 155 0.90 -0.32 -1.30
CA HIS A 155 -0.09 0.29 -2.18
C HIS A 155 -0.06 -0.42 -3.53
N PHE A 156 -1.20 -0.99 -3.93
CA PHE A 156 -1.37 -1.72 -5.17
C PHE A 156 -2.02 -0.86 -6.25
N ASN A 157 -1.66 -1.13 -7.50
CA ASN A 157 -2.42 -0.65 -8.66
C ASN A 157 -3.50 -1.66 -9.08
N ASP A 158 -4.29 -1.29 -10.09
CA ASP A 158 -5.38 -2.12 -10.64
C ASP A 158 -4.90 -3.46 -11.24
N ASN A 159 -3.60 -3.62 -11.50
CA ASN A 159 -3.01 -4.87 -11.98
C ASN A 159 -2.54 -5.78 -10.82
N GLY A 160 -2.75 -5.38 -9.57
CA GLY A 160 -2.27 -6.10 -8.38
C GLY A 160 -0.76 -6.03 -8.19
N LEU A 161 -0.09 -5.00 -8.73
CA LEU A 161 1.34 -4.74 -8.53
C LEU A 161 1.55 -3.60 -7.54
N ILE A 162 2.57 -3.74 -6.69
CA ILE A 162 2.95 -2.72 -5.70
C ILE A 162 3.59 -1.53 -6.42
N ILE A 163 3.00 -0.35 -6.24
CA ILE A 163 3.49 0.93 -6.76
C ILE A 163 4.13 1.80 -5.68
N ARG A 164 3.84 1.54 -4.41
CA ARG A 164 4.48 2.16 -3.26
C ARG A 164 4.59 1.18 -2.10
N LEU A 165 5.76 1.17 -1.47
CA LEU A 165 6.02 0.47 -0.22
C LEU A 165 6.44 1.52 0.82
N GLU A 166 5.79 1.51 1.98
CA GLU A 166 6.22 2.28 3.15
C GLU A 166 6.72 1.33 4.23
N TYR A 167 7.94 1.54 4.72
CA TYR A 167 8.41 0.97 5.98
C TYR A 167 8.14 1.96 7.10
N ARG A 168 7.46 1.52 8.15
CA ARG A 168 7.08 2.34 9.30
C ARG A 168 7.54 1.63 10.57
N SER A 169 8.28 2.35 11.40
CA SER A 169 8.63 1.95 12.76
C SER A 169 8.21 3.07 13.70
N VAL A 170 7.30 2.79 14.65
CA VAL A 170 6.73 3.81 15.54
C VAL A 170 6.89 3.36 16.98
N ASP A 171 7.62 4.14 17.76
CA ASP A 171 7.71 3.94 19.20
C ASP A 171 6.30 4.08 19.86
N PRO A 172 5.79 3.06 20.57
CA PRO A 172 4.44 3.08 21.11
C PRO A 172 4.26 3.94 22.38
N GLY A 173 5.35 4.49 22.94
CA GLY A 173 5.33 5.24 24.21
C GLY A 173 5.77 4.41 25.42
#